data_AF-A0A3S9ELQ5-F1
#
_entry.id   AF-A0A3S9ELQ5-F1
#
_cell.length_a   1.000
_cell.length_b   1.000
_cell.length_c   1.000
_cell.angle_alpha   90.00
_cell.angle_beta   90.00
_cell.angle_gamma   90.00
#
_symmetry.space_group_name_H-M   'P 1'
#
loop_
_entity.id
_entity.type
_entity.pdbx_description
1 polymer ?
#
loop_
_entity_poly.entity_id
_entity_poly.type
_entity_poly.pdbx_seq_one_letter_code
_entity_poly.pdbx_strand_id
1 'polypeptide(L)'
;MAIGQHGDHRLFTNVMTLLKLLFEREEAQLAKRELGMVSRNTALGGSTDGFRHMGEIYSELTGASRQRGKYGLLHPSLVGEMDAILAERKTVNYDKDRIRQAFTLVLRDCRTWQDMRDALPNCVKDLIPECRHLARTREEAFTLADNPRSYTQYMQLREKIEFYVAARLLY
;
A
#
# COMPACT_ATOMS: atom_id res chain seq x y z
N MET A 1 33.95 3.10 -18.09
CA MET A 1 32.70 2.31 -18.12
C MET A 1 31.94 2.57 -16.83
N ALA A 2 30.88 3.37 -16.89
CA ALA A 2 29.98 3.63 -15.77
C ALA A 2 28.55 3.61 -16.30
N ILE A 3 27.95 2.43 -16.40
CA ILE A 3 26.56 2.22 -16.80
C ILE A 3 25.98 1.26 -15.77
N GLY A 4 25.43 1.80 -14.69
CA GLY A 4 24.89 0.97 -13.60
C GLY A 4 23.93 1.68 -12.65
N GLN A 5 23.99 3.02 -12.52
CA GLN A 5 23.22 3.72 -11.48
C GLN A 5 21.88 4.31 -11.95
N HIS A 6 21.57 4.36 -13.24
CA HIS A 6 20.31 4.95 -13.73
C HIS A 6 19.11 3.99 -13.82
N GLY A 7 19.35 2.66 -13.88
CA GLY A 7 18.28 1.66 -14.00
C GLY A 7 17.52 1.44 -12.69
N ASP A 8 18.26 1.31 -11.57
CA ASP A 8 17.69 0.98 -10.25
C ASP A 8 16.79 2.09 -9.69
N HIS A 9 17.16 3.35 -9.90
CA HIS A 9 16.38 4.48 -9.36
C HIS A 9 15.00 4.59 -10.02
N ARG A 10 14.92 4.31 -11.33
CA ARG A 10 13.67 4.34 -12.08
C ARG A 10 12.76 3.17 -11.71
N LEU A 11 13.31 1.97 -11.53
CA LEU A 11 12.58 0.81 -11.08
C LEU A 11 11.96 1.04 -9.69
N PHE A 12 12.76 1.51 -8.74
CA PHE A 12 12.29 1.81 -7.39
C PHE A 12 11.18 2.88 -7.40
N THR A 13 11.35 3.93 -8.20
CA THR A 13 10.34 4.99 -8.36
C THR A 13 9.03 4.44 -8.92
N ASN A 14 9.09 3.56 -9.92
CA ASN A 14 7.90 2.97 -10.53
C ASN A 14 7.19 2.02 -9.56
N VAL A 15 7.91 1.19 -8.82
CA VAL A 15 7.34 0.31 -7.78
C VAL A 15 6.64 1.13 -6.71
N MET A 16 7.29 2.17 -6.18
CA MET A 16 6.70 3.03 -5.16
C MET A 16 5.48 3.80 -5.68
N THR A 17 5.51 4.24 -6.93
CA THR A 17 4.37 4.92 -7.57
C THR A 17 3.19 3.97 -7.72
N LEU A 18 3.41 2.74 -8.20
CA LEU A 18 2.37 1.72 -8.30
C LEU A 18 1.75 1.41 -6.94
N LEU A 19 2.58 1.18 -5.92
CA LEU A 19 2.10 0.89 -4.57
C LEU A 19 1.29 2.06 -4.01
N LYS A 20 1.74 3.30 -4.20
CA LYS A 20 0.97 4.47 -3.79
C LYS A 20 -0.39 4.47 -4.47
N LEU A 21 -0.43 4.32 -5.80
CA LEU A 21 -1.69 4.33 -6.55
C LEU A 21 -2.66 3.20 -6.16
N LEU A 22 -2.13 2.01 -5.85
CA LEU A 22 -2.93 0.84 -5.48
C LEU A 22 -3.55 0.96 -4.08
N PHE A 23 -2.85 1.60 -3.14
CA PHE A 23 -3.22 1.57 -1.71
C PHE A 23 -3.63 2.93 -1.14
N GLU A 24 -3.45 4.03 -1.87
CA GLU A 24 -3.75 5.39 -1.41
C GLU A 24 -5.15 5.51 -0.83
N ARG A 25 -6.13 4.82 -1.44
CA ARG A 25 -7.52 4.90 -1.01
C ARG A 25 -7.75 4.18 0.31
N GLU A 26 -7.34 2.92 0.41
CA GLU A 26 -7.50 2.09 1.60
C GLU A 26 -6.77 2.72 2.78
N GLU A 27 -5.57 3.26 2.56
CA GLU A 27 -4.81 4.00 3.56
C GLU A 27 -5.55 5.27 4.01
N ALA A 28 -6.12 6.04 3.08
CA ALA A 28 -6.91 7.23 3.40
C ALA A 28 -8.19 6.89 4.18
N GLN A 29 -8.88 5.80 3.82
CA GLN A 29 -10.09 5.35 4.52
C GLN A 29 -9.79 4.88 5.94
N LEU A 30 -8.73 4.10 6.13
CA LEU A 30 -8.27 3.67 7.44
C LEU A 30 -7.86 4.86 8.31
N ALA A 31 -7.07 5.79 7.76
CA ALA A 31 -6.68 7.00 8.47
C ALA A 31 -7.91 7.84 8.88
N LYS A 32 -8.88 8.00 7.98
CA LYS A 32 -10.13 8.71 8.28
C LYS A 32 -10.93 8.04 9.40
N ARG A 33 -11.03 6.71 9.39
CA ARG A 33 -11.74 5.95 10.44
C ARG A 33 -11.04 6.09 11.79
N GLU A 34 -9.72 6.02 11.83
CA GLU A 34 -8.93 6.24 13.06
C GLU A 34 -9.13 7.64 13.62
N LEU A 35 -9.09 8.68 12.77
CA LEU A 35 -9.38 10.04 13.22
C LEU A 35 -10.82 10.19 13.70
N GLY A 36 -11.78 9.54 13.03
CA GLY A 36 -13.17 9.49 13.48
C GLY A 36 -13.35 8.88 14.88
N MET A 37 -12.43 8.00 15.31
CA MET A 37 -12.43 7.47 16.68
C MET A 37 -12.13 8.55 17.71
N VAL A 38 -11.35 9.58 17.38
CA VAL A 38 -11.05 10.69 18.29
C VAL A 38 -12.34 11.44 18.61
N SER A 39 -13.08 11.87 17.60
CA SER A 39 -14.35 12.60 17.79
C SER A 39 -15.37 11.77 18.58
N ARG A 40 -15.47 10.46 18.29
CA ARG A 40 -16.39 9.56 19.00
C ARG A 40 -15.96 9.30 20.45
N ASN A 41 -14.66 9.19 20.70
CA ASN A 41 -14.13 9.06 22.05
C ASN A 41 -14.42 10.31 22.88
N THR A 42 -14.25 11.50 22.31
CA THR A 42 -14.61 12.77 22.95
C THR A 42 -16.10 12.86 23.28
N ALA A 43 -16.98 12.43 22.36
CA ALA A 43 -18.43 12.40 22.59
C ALA A 43 -18.85 11.49 23.76
N LEU A 44 -18.01 10.50 24.11
CA LEU A 44 -18.21 9.59 25.24
C LEU A 44 -17.49 10.06 26.52
N GLY A 45 -17.08 11.33 26.59
CA GLY A 45 -16.40 11.91 27.75
C GLY A 45 -14.89 11.66 27.79
N GLY A 46 -14.31 11.12 26.71
CA GLY A 46 -12.87 11.00 26.54
C GLY A 46 -12.20 12.36 26.29
N SER A 47 -10.86 12.36 26.27
CA SER A 47 -10.10 13.59 26.03
C SER A 47 -10.34 14.16 24.63
N THR A 48 -10.35 15.49 24.53
CA THR A 48 -10.40 16.25 23.27
C THR A 48 -9.07 16.22 22.52
N ASP A 49 -7.96 15.97 23.22
CA ASP A 49 -6.63 15.94 22.61
C ASP A 49 -6.38 14.62 21.88
N GLY A 50 -7.16 13.57 22.14
CA GLY A 50 -6.99 12.24 21.57
C GLY A 50 -7.06 11.13 22.63
N PHE A 51 -6.58 9.94 22.28
CA PHE A 51 -6.58 8.80 23.19
C PHE A 51 -5.34 7.91 23.02
N ARG A 52 -5.11 7.05 24.01
CA ARG A 52 -4.14 5.96 23.97
C ARG A 52 -4.85 4.63 23.75
N HIS A 53 -4.32 3.84 22.84
CA HIS A 53 -4.75 2.45 22.61
C HIS A 53 -3.52 1.59 22.27
N MET A 54 -3.37 0.45 22.95
CA MET A 54 -2.20 -0.45 22.78
C MET A 54 -0.83 0.24 22.86
N GLY A 55 -0.70 1.26 23.72
CA GLY A 55 0.54 2.02 23.89
C GLY A 55 0.76 3.16 22.88
N GLU A 56 -0.04 3.23 21.82
CA GLU A 56 0.05 4.24 20.77
C GLU A 56 -0.90 5.43 21.03
N ILE A 57 -0.51 6.63 20.56
CA ILE A 57 -1.29 7.87 20.69
C ILE A 57 -1.99 8.19 19.37
N TYR A 58 -3.32 8.28 19.41
CA TYR A 58 -4.19 8.67 18.31
C TYR A 58 -4.75 10.07 18.55
N SER A 59 -4.41 11.00 17.66
CA SER A 59 -4.69 12.42 17.84
C SER A 59 -4.57 13.18 16.51
N GLU A 60 -5.35 14.24 16.36
CA GLU A 60 -5.19 15.25 15.29
C GLU A 60 -4.07 16.26 15.59
N LEU A 61 -3.58 16.31 16.83
CA LEU A 61 -2.51 17.22 17.24
C LEU A 61 -1.18 16.84 16.57
N THR A 62 -0.39 17.85 16.23
CA THR A 62 0.94 17.69 15.62
C THR A 62 2.02 18.42 16.42
N GLY A 63 3.29 18.07 16.17
CA GLY A 63 4.46 18.74 16.75
C GLY A 63 4.46 18.84 18.28
N ALA A 64 4.79 20.03 18.79
CA ALA A 64 4.87 20.31 20.24
C ALA A 64 3.52 20.20 20.95
N SER A 65 2.40 20.36 20.25
CA SER A 65 1.06 20.16 20.81
C SER A 65 0.80 18.67 21.04
N ARG A 66 1.24 17.81 20.11
CA ARG A 66 1.12 16.36 20.27
C ARG A 66 1.91 15.86 21.49
N GLN A 67 3.07 16.43 21.78
CA GLN A 67 3.88 16.01 22.93
C GLN A 67 3.26 16.41 24.28
N ARG A 68 2.52 17.53 24.32
CA ARG A 68 1.93 18.10 25.54
C ARG A 68 0.46 17.74 25.74
N GLY A 69 -0.16 17.08 24.76
CA GLY A 69 -1.57 16.69 24.80
C GLY A 69 -1.88 15.73 25.96
N LYS A 70 -3.10 15.82 26.48
CA LYS A 70 -3.60 14.96 27.55
C LYS A 70 -4.32 13.77 26.94
N TYR A 71 -3.65 12.63 26.88
CA TYR A 71 -4.22 11.42 26.27
C TYR A 71 -4.72 10.45 27.35
N GLY A 72 -6.03 10.33 27.46
CA GLY A 72 -6.68 9.28 28.25
C GLY A 72 -6.70 7.95 27.50
N LEU A 73 -7.18 6.88 28.14
CA LEU A 73 -7.46 5.62 27.46
C LEU A 73 -8.65 5.77 26.51
N LEU A 74 -8.67 4.96 25.44
CA LEU A 74 -9.84 4.81 24.58
C LEU A 74 -11.05 4.32 25.41
N HIS A 75 -12.22 4.90 25.15
CA HIS A 75 -13.46 4.47 25.79
C HIS A 75 -13.73 2.97 25.52
N PRO A 76 -14.09 2.15 26.53
CA PRO A 76 -14.19 0.69 26.38
C PRO A 76 -15.11 0.21 25.25
N SER A 77 -16.22 0.93 24.99
CA SER A 77 -17.15 0.58 23.90
C SER A 77 -16.58 0.76 22.50
N LEU A 78 -15.48 1.49 22.36
CA LEU A 78 -14.80 1.76 21.09
C LEU A 78 -13.62 0.82 20.83
N VAL A 79 -13.19 0.05 21.83
CA VAL A 79 -12.01 -0.83 21.76
C VAL A 79 -12.15 -1.87 20.65
N GLY A 80 -13.28 -2.58 20.58
CA GLY A 80 -13.48 -3.61 19.56
C GLY A 80 -13.46 -3.08 18.13
N GLU A 81 -13.97 -1.87 17.90
CA GLU A 81 -13.90 -1.22 16.59
C GLU A 81 -12.48 -0.74 16.26
N MET A 82 -11.78 -0.19 17.24
CA MET A 82 -10.38 0.19 17.06
C MET A 82 -9.50 -1.02 16.74
N ASP A 83 -9.70 -2.14 17.42
CA ASP A 83 -8.98 -3.38 17.15
C ASP A 83 -9.26 -3.91 15.74
N ALA A 84 -10.51 -3.79 15.26
CA ALA A 84 -10.86 -4.15 13.89
C ALA A 84 -10.13 -3.26 12.86
N ILE A 85 -10.07 -1.95 13.10
CA ILE A 85 -9.32 -1.00 12.26
C ILE A 85 -7.83 -1.35 12.22
N LEU A 86 -7.23 -1.69 13.37
CA LEU A 86 -5.82 -2.07 13.46
C LEU A 86 -5.52 -3.40 12.76
N ALA A 87 -6.42 -4.37 12.88
CA ALA A 87 -6.31 -5.65 12.18
C ALA A 87 -6.39 -5.45 10.65
N GLU A 88 -7.28 -4.58 10.18
CA GLU A 88 -7.41 -4.23 8.77
C GLU A 88 -6.15 -3.52 8.26
N ARG A 89 -5.64 -2.53 9.00
CA ARG A 89 -4.36 -1.85 8.70
C ARG A 89 -3.21 -2.84 8.58
N LYS A 90 -3.12 -3.81 9.50
CA LYS A 90 -2.09 -4.85 9.45
C LYS A 90 -2.20 -5.70 8.18
N THR A 91 -3.41 -6.07 7.80
CA THR A 91 -3.68 -6.82 6.55
C THR A 91 -3.26 -6.01 5.32
N VAL A 92 -3.64 -4.73 5.25
CA VAL A 92 -3.28 -3.82 4.15
C VAL A 92 -1.77 -3.65 4.05
N ASN A 93 -1.08 -3.42 5.17
CA ASN A 93 0.38 -3.28 5.21
C ASN A 93 1.08 -4.57 4.77
N TYR A 94 0.59 -5.73 5.21
CA TYR A 94 1.12 -7.02 4.81
C TYR A 94 0.97 -7.26 3.30
N ASP A 95 -0.20 -6.97 2.74
CA ASP A 95 -0.45 -7.08 1.30
C ASP A 95 0.43 -6.11 0.52
N LYS A 96 0.58 -4.86 0.98
CA LYS A 96 1.46 -3.84 0.37
C LYS A 96 2.91 -4.30 0.33
N ASP A 97 3.41 -4.88 1.41
CA ASP A 97 4.77 -5.43 1.46
C ASP A 97 4.97 -6.60 0.52
N ARG A 98 4.00 -7.51 0.41
CA ARG A 98 4.08 -8.63 -0.53
C ARG A 98 4.02 -8.19 -1.98
N ILE A 99 3.11 -7.26 -2.31
CA ILE A 99 3.01 -6.71 -3.67
C ILE A 99 4.28 -5.94 -4.04
N ARG A 100 4.86 -5.19 -3.09
CA ARG A 100 6.16 -4.53 -3.27
C ARG A 100 7.24 -5.52 -3.65
N GLN A 101 7.37 -6.61 -2.88
CA GLN A 101 8.35 -7.65 -3.15
C GLN A 101 8.13 -8.31 -4.52
N ALA A 102 6.87 -8.59 -4.88
CA ALA A 102 6.51 -9.16 -6.17
C ALA A 102 6.87 -8.22 -7.34
N PHE A 103 6.57 -6.93 -7.23
CA PHE A 103 6.96 -5.96 -8.25
C PHE A 103 8.48 -5.80 -8.36
N THR A 104 9.19 -5.72 -7.24
CA THR A 104 10.67 -5.69 -7.27
C THR A 104 11.24 -6.92 -7.96
N LEU A 105 10.67 -8.10 -7.70
CA LEU A 105 11.11 -9.35 -8.27
C LEU A 105 10.87 -9.40 -9.79
N VAL A 106 9.65 -9.10 -10.23
CA VAL A 106 9.26 -9.20 -11.65
C VAL A 106 9.89 -8.08 -12.50
N LEU A 107 10.18 -6.92 -11.90
CA LEU A 107 10.75 -5.79 -12.62
C LEU A 107 12.28 -5.79 -12.66
N ARG A 108 12.96 -6.64 -11.87
CA ARG A 108 14.41 -6.60 -11.64
C ARG A 108 15.26 -6.43 -12.92
N ASP A 109 14.91 -7.17 -13.97
CA ASP A 109 15.67 -7.18 -15.23
C ASP A 109 15.00 -6.37 -16.36
N CYS A 110 13.96 -5.58 -16.04
CA CYS A 110 13.29 -4.72 -17.00
C CYS A 110 14.14 -3.49 -17.32
N ARG A 111 14.44 -3.26 -18.61
CA ARG A 111 15.27 -2.13 -19.07
C ARG A 111 14.47 -1.08 -19.82
N THR A 112 13.34 -1.48 -20.39
CA THR A 112 12.48 -0.66 -21.23
C THR A 112 11.06 -0.59 -20.69
N TRP A 113 10.28 0.37 -21.18
CA TRP A 113 8.85 0.41 -20.90
C TRP A 113 8.11 -0.81 -21.44
N GLN A 114 8.59 -1.40 -22.55
CA GLN A 114 8.05 -2.64 -23.08
C GLN A 114 8.33 -3.82 -22.15
N ASP A 115 9.52 -3.90 -21.55
CA ASP A 115 9.83 -4.91 -20.52
C ASP A 115 8.90 -4.76 -19.33
N MET A 116 8.71 -3.54 -18.83
CA MET A 116 7.78 -3.29 -17.72
C MET A 116 6.34 -3.67 -18.07
N ARG A 117 5.88 -3.32 -19.27
CA ARG A 117 4.56 -3.67 -19.78
C ARG A 117 4.34 -5.18 -19.84
N ASP A 118 5.35 -5.92 -20.32
CA ASP A 118 5.31 -7.36 -20.47
C ASP A 118 5.44 -8.05 -19.11
N ALA A 119 6.27 -7.55 -18.20
CA ALA A 119 6.46 -8.13 -16.87
C ALA A 119 5.22 -8.02 -15.99
N LEU A 120 4.52 -6.88 -16.04
CA LEU A 120 3.39 -6.57 -15.17
C LEU A 120 2.05 -7.14 -15.65
N PRO A 121 1.06 -7.30 -14.74
CA PRO A 121 -0.27 -7.74 -15.12
C PRO A 121 -1.01 -6.64 -15.89
N ASN A 122 -1.99 -7.03 -16.71
CA ASN A 122 -2.75 -6.05 -17.52
C ASN A 122 -3.50 -5.02 -16.65
N CYS A 123 -3.95 -5.41 -15.46
CA CYS A 123 -4.71 -4.56 -14.55
C CYS A 123 -3.93 -3.32 -14.07
N VAL A 124 -2.59 -3.36 -14.03
CA VAL A 124 -1.78 -2.21 -13.60
C VAL A 124 -1.24 -1.38 -14.77
N LYS A 125 -1.45 -1.83 -16.02
CA LYS A 125 -0.95 -1.14 -17.22
C LYS A 125 -1.41 0.32 -17.27
N ASP A 126 -2.68 0.56 -16.97
CA ASP A 126 -3.29 1.90 -17.10
C ASP A 126 -2.86 2.87 -15.98
N LEU A 127 -2.25 2.33 -14.92
CA LEU A 127 -1.65 3.09 -13.82
C LEU A 127 -0.27 3.65 -14.17
N ILE A 128 0.37 3.16 -15.23
CA ILE A 128 1.68 3.62 -15.71
C ILE A 128 1.49 4.31 -17.07
N PRO A 129 1.54 5.66 -17.12
CA PRO A 129 1.29 6.42 -18.34
C PRO A 129 2.10 5.92 -19.55
N GLU A 130 3.36 5.57 -19.35
CA GLU A 130 4.28 5.12 -20.40
C GLU A 130 3.98 3.71 -20.90
N CYS A 131 3.26 2.90 -20.12
CA CYS A 131 2.85 1.55 -20.53
C CYS A 131 1.44 1.52 -21.13
N ARG A 132 0.61 2.55 -20.92
CA ARG A 132 -0.82 2.59 -21.30
C ARG A 132 -1.10 2.26 -22.76
N HIS A 133 -0.24 2.70 -23.68
CA HIS A 133 -0.43 2.48 -25.11
C HIS A 133 0.35 1.28 -25.66
N LEU A 134 1.14 0.61 -24.83
CA LEU A 134 1.96 -0.52 -25.27
C LEU A 134 1.14 -1.81 -25.31
N ALA A 135 1.16 -2.49 -26.45
CA ALA A 135 0.68 -3.87 -26.55
C ALA A 135 1.68 -4.80 -25.84
N ARG A 136 1.20 -5.93 -25.34
CA ARG A 136 2.05 -6.95 -24.74
C ARG A 136 2.79 -7.70 -25.86
N THR A 137 4.10 -7.83 -25.76
CA THR A 137 4.95 -8.54 -26.75
C THR A 137 5.52 -9.85 -26.23
N ARG A 138 5.54 -10.05 -24.91
CA ARG A 138 5.95 -11.28 -24.22
C ARG A 138 4.96 -11.64 -23.12
N GLU A 139 5.01 -12.89 -22.66
CA GLU A 139 4.16 -13.36 -21.58
C GLU A 139 4.34 -12.57 -20.29
N GLU A 140 3.31 -12.58 -19.44
CA GLU A 140 3.36 -11.98 -18.12
C GLU A 140 4.47 -12.61 -17.28
N ALA A 141 5.19 -11.78 -16.51
CA ALA A 141 6.30 -12.23 -15.69
C ALA A 141 7.38 -13.02 -16.46
N PHE A 142 7.63 -12.67 -17.74
CA PHE A 142 8.68 -13.32 -18.55
C PHE A 142 10.07 -13.28 -17.87
N THR A 143 10.33 -12.29 -17.01
CA THR A 143 11.56 -12.16 -16.22
C THR A 143 11.75 -13.27 -15.19
N LEU A 144 10.68 -14.01 -14.87
CA LEU A 144 10.67 -15.11 -13.91
C LEU A 144 10.58 -16.49 -14.57
N ALA A 145 10.64 -16.58 -15.90
CA ALA A 145 10.48 -17.83 -16.64
C ALA A 145 11.46 -18.92 -16.17
N ASP A 146 12.70 -18.53 -15.85
CA ASP A 146 13.75 -19.45 -15.38
C ASP A 146 13.64 -19.77 -13.88
N ASN A 147 12.66 -19.20 -13.16
CA ASN A 147 12.45 -19.41 -11.73
C ASN A 147 10.99 -19.78 -11.40
N PRO A 148 10.61 -21.06 -11.53
CA PRO A 148 9.24 -21.54 -11.33
C PRO A 148 8.66 -21.21 -9.95
N ARG A 149 9.50 -21.18 -8.91
CA ARG A 149 9.07 -20.86 -7.55
C ARG A 149 8.64 -19.40 -7.43
N SER A 150 9.49 -18.49 -7.92
CA SER A 150 9.20 -17.06 -7.96
C SER A 150 7.99 -16.76 -8.83
N TYR A 151 7.88 -17.42 -9.99
CA TYR A 151 6.73 -17.29 -10.88
C TYR A 151 5.44 -17.70 -10.17
N THR A 152 5.43 -18.86 -9.49
CA THR A 152 4.25 -19.32 -8.74
C THR A 152 3.86 -18.35 -7.62
N GLN A 153 4.83 -17.83 -6.87
CA GLN A 153 4.59 -16.85 -5.81
C GLN A 153 4.01 -15.53 -6.35
N TYR A 154 4.51 -15.07 -7.50
CA TYR A 154 4.00 -13.90 -8.19
C TYR A 154 2.55 -14.13 -8.67
N MET A 155 2.27 -15.27 -9.29
CA MET A 155 0.92 -15.60 -9.77
C MET A 155 -0.11 -15.68 -8.65
N GLN A 156 0.26 -16.17 -7.46
CA GLN A 156 -0.61 -16.13 -6.28
C GLN A 156 -0.91 -14.70 -5.80
N LEU A 157 0.04 -13.78 -5.96
CA LEU A 157 -0.13 -12.37 -5.60
C LEU A 157 -0.87 -11.58 -6.67
N ARG A 158 -0.94 -12.08 -7.90
CA ARG A 158 -1.64 -11.45 -9.00
C ARG A 158 -3.12 -11.21 -8.69
N GLU A 159 -3.82 -12.20 -8.11
CA GLU A 159 -5.23 -12.05 -7.70
C GLU A 159 -5.41 -10.91 -6.69
N LYS A 160 -4.46 -10.77 -5.76
CA LYS A 160 -4.44 -9.66 -4.80
C LYS A 160 -4.19 -8.31 -5.47
N ILE A 161 -3.29 -8.25 -6.44
CA ILE A 161 -3.06 -7.02 -7.23
C ILE A 161 -4.34 -6.63 -7.97
N GLU A 162 -4.99 -7.59 -8.63
CA GLU A 162 -6.27 -7.37 -9.33
C GLU A 162 -7.37 -6.87 -8.37
N PHE A 163 -7.46 -7.43 -7.16
CA PHE A 163 -8.38 -6.95 -6.13
C PHE A 163 -8.17 -5.47 -5.80
N TYR A 164 -6.93 -5.02 -5.51
CA TYR A 164 -6.67 -3.62 -5.18
C TYR A 164 -6.87 -2.68 -6.39
N VAL A 165 -6.56 -3.14 -7.61
CA VAL A 165 -6.91 -2.38 -8.82
C VAL A 165 -8.42 -2.21 -8.95
N ALA A 166 -9.19 -3.27 -8.74
CA ALA A 166 -10.65 -3.23 -8.83
C ALA A 166 -11.26 -2.37 -7.71
N ALA A 167 -10.79 -2.52 -6.47
CA ALA A 167 -11.22 -1.70 -5.33
C ALA A 167 -11.01 -0.21 -5.60
N ARG A 168 -9.90 0.16 -6.26
CA ARG A 168 -9.63 1.53 -6.70
C ARG A 168 -10.62 2.04 -7.75
N LEU A 169 -11.15 1.19 -8.63
CA LEU A 169 -12.09 1.58 -9.70
C LEU A 169 -13.54 1.73 -9.21
N LEU A 170 -13.92 0.99 -8.18
CA LEU A 170 -15.31 0.92 -7.68
C LEU A 170 -15.74 2.16 -6.90
N TYR A 171 -14.82 3.03 -6.55
CA TYR A 171 -15.08 4.14 -5.66
C TYR A 171 -14.33 5.39 -6.12
#